data_AF-A0A9D8A4Z8-F1
#
_entry.id   AF-A0A9D8A4Z8-F1
#
_cell.length_a   1.000
_cell.length_b   1.000
_cell.length_c   1.000
_cell.angle_alpha   90.00
_cell.angle_beta   90.00
_cell.angle_gamma   90.00
#
_symmetry.space_group_name_H-M   'P 1'
#
loop_
_entity.id
_entity.type
_entity.pdbx_description
1 polymer ?
#
loop_
_entity_poly.entity_id
_entity_poly.type
_entity_poly.pdbx_seq_one_letter_code
_entity_poly.pdbx_strand_id
1 'polypeptide(L)'
;MIPIFLGGPIKANSITGIKQVSLIEYDEQLCSSELVIIRGDLEKLTKTTTSELYKKGLKIRIDGAFKTLNWICRGFIDNNPHVSYLFKELERLFISKESQKLLLKLNFLIKKYPLNLEQYLPGNVSKKDVKVGEKIYKHYCHGCHLSHNDQIKMPALSLEIMAKNLSSEEFIARMIAGVKGNGVIALKNPLSRKDIASIYSYLLYK
;
A
#
# COMPACT_ATOMS: atom_id res chain seq x y z
N MET A 1 45.70 2.33 -10.53
CA MET A 1 45.12 3.23 -9.51
C MET A 1 43.79 3.71 -10.06
N ILE A 2 42.68 3.13 -9.59
CA ILE A 2 41.33 3.38 -10.13
C ILE A 2 40.65 4.40 -9.20
N PRO A 3 40.17 5.55 -9.69
CA PRO A 3 39.47 6.49 -8.83
C PRO A 3 38.05 5.95 -8.56
N ILE A 4 37.77 5.68 -7.29
CA ILE A 4 36.44 5.35 -6.78
C ILE A 4 35.64 6.66 -6.74
N PHE A 5 34.67 6.81 -7.64
CA PHE A 5 33.67 7.87 -7.56
C PHE A 5 32.72 7.56 -6.39
N LEU A 6 32.97 8.18 -5.24
CA LEU A 6 32.02 8.28 -4.14
C LEU A 6 30.89 9.23 -4.56
N GLY A 7 29.84 8.67 -5.16
CA GLY A 7 28.58 9.37 -5.41
C GLY A 7 27.98 9.81 -4.08
N GLY A 8 28.08 11.11 -3.78
CA GLY A 8 27.45 11.71 -2.61
C GLY A 8 25.92 11.56 -2.63
N PRO A 9 25.25 11.72 -1.47
CA PRO A 9 23.81 11.61 -1.39
C PRO A 9 23.16 12.68 -2.26
N ILE A 10 22.38 12.25 -3.25
CA ILE A 10 21.47 13.13 -3.97
C ILE A 10 20.52 13.70 -2.91
N LYS A 11 20.70 14.99 -2.57
CA LYS A 11 19.79 15.71 -1.69
C LYS A 11 18.38 15.61 -2.29
N ALA A 12 17.51 14.84 -1.66
CA ALA A 12 16.07 15.00 -1.82
C ALA A 12 15.77 16.47 -1.52
N ASN A 13 15.25 17.18 -2.53
CA ASN A 13 15.04 18.62 -2.43
C ASN A 13 14.22 18.96 -1.18
N SER A 14 14.72 19.97 -0.49
CA SER A 14 14.21 20.61 0.71
C SER A 14 12.70 20.80 0.73
N ILE A 15 12.08 20.20 1.74
CA ILE A 15 11.26 20.86 2.78
C ILE A 15 10.95 22.34 2.49
N THR A 16 9.97 22.62 1.64
CA THR A 16 9.24 23.88 1.65
C THR A 16 7.77 23.61 1.34
N GLY A 17 6.91 23.82 2.36
CA GLY A 17 5.49 24.14 2.16
C GLY A 17 4.50 23.00 1.90
N ILE A 18 4.82 21.73 2.17
CA ILE A 18 3.78 20.68 2.18
C ILE A 18 3.12 20.72 3.56
N LYS A 19 1.82 21.04 3.61
CA LYS A 19 0.99 20.88 4.81
C LYS A 19 1.21 19.46 5.35
N GLN A 20 1.96 19.36 6.45
CA GLN A 20 2.30 18.07 7.03
C GLN A 20 1.00 17.36 7.39
N VAL A 21 0.82 16.15 6.85
CA VAL A 21 -0.31 15.27 7.20
C VAL A 21 -0.32 15.17 8.73
N SER A 22 -1.46 15.47 9.35
CA SER A 22 -1.57 15.26 10.79
C SER A 22 -1.32 13.78 11.08
N LEU A 23 -0.78 13.46 12.26
CA LEU A 23 -0.58 12.05 12.63
C LEU A 23 -1.90 11.27 12.53
N ILE A 24 -3.01 11.91 12.88
CA ILE A 24 -4.36 11.37 12.77
C ILE A 24 -4.71 11.04 11.30
N GLU A 25 -4.55 12.00 10.39
CA GLU A 25 -4.86 11.79 8.96
C GLU A 25 -3.98 10.68 8.35
N TYR A 26 -2.72 10.56 8.78
CA TYR A 26 -1.84 9.48 8.33
C TYR A 26 -2.29 8.11 8.85
N ASP A 27 -2.66 8.01 10.12
CA ASP A 27 -3.13 6.77 10.73
C ASP A 27 -4.45 6.30 10.12
N GLU A 28 -5.37 7.23 9.83
CA GLU A 28 -6.62 6.95 9.11
C GLU A 28 -6.35 6.42 7.69
N GLN A 29 -5.44 7.07 6.96
CA GLN A 29 -5.04 6.62 5.62
C GLN A 29 -4.41 5.23 5.65
N LEU A 30 -3.55 4.96 6.64
CA LEU A 30 -2.90 3.67 6.79
C LEU A 30 -3.93 2.58 7.15
N CYS A 31 -4.87 2.87 8.04
CA CYS A 31 -5.94 1.96 8.41
C CYS A 31 -6.83 1.61 7.20
N SER A 32 -7.36 2.62 6.48
CA SER A 32 -8.17 2.37 5.28
C SER A 32 -7.40 1.62 4.20
N SER A 33 -6.10 1.92 4.02
CA SER A 33 -5.25 1.19 3.07
C SER A 33 -5.11 -0.28 3.44
N GLU A 34 -4.90 -0.59 4.73
CA GLU A 34 -4.74 -1.97 5.19
C GLU A 34 -6.03 -2.78 4.97
N LEU A 35 -7.21 -2.20 5.22
CA LEU A 35 -8.49 -2.85 4.95
C LEU A 35 -8.66 -3.20 3.46
N VAL A 36 -8.30 -2.28 2.56
CA VAL A 36 -8.33 -2.50 1.10
C VAL A 36 -7.38 -3.63 0.69
N ILE A 37 -6.17 -3.66 1.26
CA ILE A 37 -5.18 -4.71 0.96
C ILE A 37 -5.67 -6.09 1.42
N ILE A 38 -6.20 -6.19 2.65
CA ILE A 38 -6.75 -7.45 3.17
C ILE A 38 -7.89 -7.93 2.27
N ARG A 39 -8.79 -7.04 1.84
CA ARG A 39 -9.86 -7.37 0.89
C ARG A 39 -9.29 -7.93 -0.42
N GLY A 40 -8.35 -7.22 -1.05
CA GLY A 40 -7.74 -7.64 -2.32
C GLY A 40 -6.99 -8.97 -2.21
N ASP A 41 -6.28 -9.20 -1.10
CA ASP A 41 -5.58 -10.46 -0.85
C ASP A 41 -6.57 -11.64 -0.63
N LEU A 42 -7.69 -11.41 0.06
CA LEU A 42 -8.76 -12.40 0.23
C LEU A 42 -9.41 -12.73 -1.12
N GLU A 43 -9.71 -11.74 -1.95
CA GLU A 43 -10.24 -11.96 -3.30
C GLU A 43 -9.24 -12.73 -4.17
N LYS A 44 -7.94 -12.40 -4.10
CA LYS A 44 -6.92 -13.14 -4.85
C LYS A 44 -6.80 -14.59 -4.36
N LEU A 45 -7.01 -14.85 -3.07
CA LEU A 45 -6.98 -16.19 -2.49
C LEU A 45 -8.08 -17.12 -3.05
N THR A 46 -9.24 -16.57 -3.41
CA THR A 46 -10.37 -17.34 -3.96
C THR A 46 -10.28 -17.56 -5.48
N LYS A 47 -9.43 -16.83 -6.20
CA LYS A 47 -9.26 -17.00 -7.66
C LYS A 47 -8.59 -18.33 -7.99
N THR A 48 -9.19 -19.07 -8.91
CA THR A 48 -8.66 -20.34 -9.43
C THR A 48 -7.34 -20.17 -10.18
N THR A 49 -7.12 -19.00 -10.78
CA THR A 49 -5.88 -18.66 -11.50
C THR A 49 -4.70 -18.36 -10.57
N THR A 50 -4.91 -18.21 -9.26
CA THR A 50 -3.83 -17.96 -8.30
C THR A 50 -3.11 -19.27 -7.98
N SER A 51 -1.79 -19.31 -8.16
CA SER A 51 -0.98 -20.50 -7.86
C SER A 51 -1.06 -20.91 -6.38
N GLU A 52 -0.95 -22.21 -6.09
CA GLU A 52 -1.02 -22.71 -4.71
C GLU A 52 0.14 -22.17 -3.84
N LEU A 53 1.31 -21.96 -4.42
CA LEU A 53 2.43 -21.32 -3.72
C LEU A 53 2.09 -19.88 -3.35
N TYR A 54 1.53 -19.10 -4.26
CA TYR A 54 1.14 -17.74 -3.96
C TYR A 54 -0.01 -17.68 -2.95
N LYS A 55 -1.00 -18.58 -3.02
CA LYS A 55 -2.04 -18.71 -2.00
C LYS A 55 -1.47 -18.94 -0.60
N LYS A 56 -0.39 -19.74 -0.46
CA LYS A 56 0.31 -19.92 0.83
C LYS A 56 0.90 -18.60 1.34
N GLY A 57 1.49 -17.78 0.48
CA GLY A 57 1.98 -16.45 0.88
C GLY A 57 0.87 -15.47 1.22
N LEU A 58 -0.22 -15.45 0.46
CA LEU A 58 -1.39 -14.63 0.76
C LEU A 58 -1.95 -14.95 2.15
N LYS A 59 -2.06 -16.24 2.51
CA LYS A 59 -2.49 -16.65 3.87
C LYS A 59 -1.56 -16.08 4.96
N ILE A 60 -0.24 -16.11 4.74
CA ILE A 60 0.73 -15.52 5.69
C ILE A 60 0.59 -14.01 5.77
N ARG A 61 0.40 -13.32 4.64
CA ARG A 61 0.21 -11.86 4.60
C ARG A 61 -1.07 -11.46 5.33
N ILE A 62 -2.18 -12.15 5.08
CA ILE A 62 -3.45 -11.90 5.75
C ILE A 62 -3.33 -12.17 7.26
N ASP A 63 -2.71 -13.28 7.67
CA ASP A 63 -2.47 -13.58 9.09
C ASP A 63 -1.62 -12.50 9.79
N GLY A 64 -0.54 -12.04 9.14
CA GLY A 64 0.28 -10.94 9.63
C GLY A 64 -0.52 -9.63 9.75
N ALA A 65 -1.33 -9.30 8.74
CA ALA A 65 -2.16 -8.11 8.73
C ALA A 65 -3.14 -8.09 9.92
N PHE A 66 -3.86 -9.19 10.17
CA PHE A 66 -4.78 -9.29 11.30
C PHE A 66 -4.10 -9.18 12.67
N LYS A 67 -2.87 -9.67 12.82
CA LYS A 67 -2.08 -9.51 14.05
C LYS A 67 -1.74 -8.05 14.37
N THR A 68 -1.65 -7.21 13.34
CA THR A 68 -1.29 -5.78 13.49
C THR A 68 -2.45 -4.82 13.26
N LEU A 69 -3.60 -5.30 12.77
CA LEU A 69 -4.71 -4.44 12.30
C LEU A 69 -5.22 -3.51 13.39
N ASN A 70 -5.48 -4.04 14.59
CA ASN A 70 -5.95 -3.23 15.73
C ASN A 70 -4.94 -2.15 16.13
N TRP A 71 -3.65 -2.41 16.00
CA TRP A 71 -2.60 -1.43 16.30
C TRP A 71 -2.51 -0.36 15.22
N ILE A 72 -2.49 -0.75 13.94
CA ILE A 72 -2.47 0.17 12.79
C ILE A 72 -3.70 1.09 12.82
N CYS A 73 -4.88 0.53 13.12
CA CYS A 73 -6.13 1.25 13.15
C CYS A 73 -6.43 1.90 14.51
N ARG A 74 -5.51 1.88 15.47
CA ARG A 74 -5.77 2.38 16.83
C ARG A 74 -6.22 3.83 16.83
N GLY A 75 -5.52 4.73 16.14
CA GLY A 75 -5.89 6.14 16.07
C GLY A 75 -7.30 6.35 15.49
N PHE A 76 -7.64 5.59 14.45
CA PHE A 76 -8.97 5.59 13.86
C PHE A 76 -10.06 5.10 14.84
N ILE A 77 -9.80 3.98 15.55
CA ILE A 77 -10.73 3.38 16.51
C ILE A 77 -10.93 4.28 17.73
N ASP A 78 -9.85 4.83 18.28
CA ASP A 78 -9.87 5.69 19.47
C ASP A 78 -10.67 6.99 19.19
N ASN A 79 -10.56 7.54 17.97
CA ASN A 79 -11.35 8.69 17.53
C ASN A 79 -12.80 8.35 17.14
N ASN A 80 -13.10 7.07 16.91
CA ASN A 80 -14.43 6.60 16.52
C ASN A 80 -14.87 5.40 17.39
N PRO A 81 -15.06 5.53 18.72
CA PRO A 81 -15.26 4.37 19.60
C PRO A 81 -16.41 3.44 19.18
N HIS A 82 -17.44 4.01 18.53
CA HIS A 82 -18.57 3.28 17.97
C HIS A 82 -18.18 2.28 16.87
N VAL A 83 -16.98 2.32 16.30
CA VAL A 83 -16.50 1.37 15.27
C VAL A 83 -15.69 0.22 15.85
N SER A 84 -15.29 0.30 17.12
CA SER A 84 -14.43 -0.72 17.76
C SER A 84 -15.00 -2.13 17.64
N TYR A 85 -16.33 -2.28 17.76
CA TYR A 85 -16.99 -3.57 17.63
C TYR A 85 -16.85 -4.17 16.22
N LEU A 86 -16.77 -3.34 15.17
CA LEU A 86 -16.61 -3.80 13.79
C LEU A 86 -15.23 -4.42 13.57
N PHE A 87 -14.18 -3.87 14.17
CA PHE A 87 -12.82 -4.44 14.10
C PHE A 87 -12.72 -5.76 14.88
N LYS A 88 -13.34 -5.83 16.07
CA LYS A 88 -13.49 -7.10 16.81
C LYS A 88 -14.23 -8.16 15.99
N GLU A 89 -15.26 -7.75 15.25
CA GLU A 89 -16.01 -8.65 14.37
C GLU A 89 -15.16 -9.15 13.20
N LEU A 90 -14.35 -8.29 12.57
CA LEU A 90 -13.40 -8.71 11.54
C LEU A 90 -12.43 -9.79 12.05
N GLU A 91 -11.83 -9.55 13.22
CA GLU A 91 -10.92 -10.50 13.85
C GLU A 91 -11.61 -11.84 14.16
N ARG A 92 -12.82 -11.80 14.73
CA ARG A 92 -13.62 -13.00 14.96
C ARG A 92 -13.88 -13.78 13.67
N LEU A 93 -14.32 -13.09 12.61
CA LEU A 93 -14.60 -13.71 11.30
C LEU A 93 -13.35 -14.34 10.68
N PHE A 94 -12.19 -13.69 10.83
CA PHE A 94 -10.91 -14.22 10.40
C PHE A 94 -10.53 -15.49 11.17
N ILE A 95 -10.59 -15.47 12.51
CA ILE A 95 -10.29 -16.63 13.37
C ILE A 95 -11.22 -17.81 13.07
N SER A 96 -12.52 -17.54 12.90
CA SER A 96 -13.54 -18.54 12.55
C SER A 96 -13.48 -18.99 11.08
N LYS A 97 -12.55 -18.46 10.26
CA LYS A 97 -12.37 -18.79 8.84
C LYS A 97 -13.64 -18.57 7.99
N GLU A 98 -14.48 -17.62 8.38
CA GLU A 98 -15.73 -17.29 7.69
C GLU A 98 -15.46 -16.33 6.51
N SER A 99 -14.66 -16.76 5.52
CA SER A 99 -14.08 -15.88 4.48
C SER A 99 -15.10 -15.04 3.70
N GLN A 100 -16.27 -15.59 3.37
CA GLN A 100 -17.30 -14.83 2.65
C GLN A 100 -17.90 -13.71 3.51
N LYS A 101 -18.20 -14.00 4.77
CA LYS A 101 -18.71 -12.99 5.71
C LYS A 101 -17.65 -11.95 6.03
N LEU A 102 -16.39 -12.37 6.14
CA LEU A 102 -15.26 -11.47 6.30
C LEU A 102 -15.16 -10.49 5.13
N LEU A 103 -15.25 -10.99 3.89
CA LEU A 103 -15.22 -10.15 2.69
C LEU A 103 -16.37 -9.13 2.68
N LEU A 104 -17.59 -9.55 3.02
CA LEU A 104 -18.74 -8.65 3.13
C LEU A 104 -18.53 -7.56 4.19
N LYS A 105 -17.96 -7.92 5.35
CA LYS A 105 -17.68 -6.96 6.42
C LYS A 105 -16.58 -5.96 6.03
N LEU A 106 -15.53 -6.42 5.36
CA LEU A 106 -14.49 -5.55 4.80
C LEU A 106 -15.07 -4.58 3.76
N ASN A 107 -15.91 -5.07 2.84
CA ASN A 107 -16.57 -4.22 1.85
C ASN A 107 -17.45 -3.14 2.49
N PHE A 108 -18.18 -3.50 3.55
CA PHE A 108 -18.96 -2.54 4.33
C PHE A 108 -18.07 -1.46 4.95
N LEU A 109 -16.98 -1.84 5.61
CA LEU A 109 -16.06 -0.91 6.26
C LEU A 109 -15.35 0.01 5.25
N ILE A 110 -14.84 -0.54 4.15
CA ILE A 110 -14.19 0.23 3.09
C ILE A 110 -15.17 1.24 2.47
N LYS A 111 -16.43 0.83 2.23
CA LYS A 111 -17.45 1.75 1.73
C LYS A 111 -17.79 2.85 2.73
N LYS A 112 -17.83 2.53 4.03
CA LYS A 112 -18.19 3.48 5.08
C LYS A 112 -17.05 4.45 5.41
N TYR A 113 -15.80 4.00 5.30
CA TYR A 113 -14.59 4.75 5.61
C TYR A 113 -13.61 4.68 4.43
N PRO A 114 -13.96 5.32 3.29
CA PRO A 114 -13.22 5.17 2.06
C PRO A 114 -11.82 5.75 2.18
N LEU A 115 -10.87 5.09 1.51
CA LEU A 115 -9.53 5.65 1.33
C LEU A 115 -9.63 6.90 0.43
N ASN A 116 -9.17 8.05 0.92
CA ASN A 116 -9.15 9.26 0.10
C ASN A 116 -8.05 9.15 -0.97
N LEU A 117 -8.47 8.95 -2.22
CA LEU A 117 -7.57 8.77 -3.36
C LEU A 117 -7.17 10.07 -4.05
N GLU A 118 -7.87 11.19 -3.79
CA GLU A 118 -7.81 12.39 -4.61
C GLU A 118 -6.36 12.80 -4.89
N GLN A 119 -5.53 12.93 -3.85
CA GLN A 119 -4.14 13.40 -3.97
C GLN A 119 -3.14 12.39 -4.55
N TYR A 120 -3.59 11.15 -4.83
CA TYR A 120 -2.76 10.05 -5.34
C TYR A 120 -3.04 9.74 -6.80
N LEU A 121 -4.08 10.34 -7.40
CA LEU A 121 -4.48 10.04 -8.76
C LEU A 121 -3.55 10.70 -9.81
N PRO A 122 -3.33 10.05 -10.97
CA PRO A 122 -2.45 10.54 -12.03
C PRO A 122 -2.81 11.93 -12.59
N GLY A 123 -4.09 12.34 -12.51
CA GLY A 123 -4.55 13.65 -13.00
C GLY A 123 -3.96 14.85 -12.25
N ASN A 124 -3.37 14.62 -11.07
CA ASN A 124 -2.88 15.66 -10.18
C ASN A 124 -1.36 15.91 -10.29
N VAL A 125 -0.69 15.34 -11.29
CA VAL A 125 0.76 15.48 -11.49
C VAL A 125 1.11 16.04 -12.87
N SER A 126 2.11 16.92 -12.93
CA SER A 126 2.62 17.46 -14.19
C SER A 126 3.55 16.48 -14.91
N LYS A 127 3.85 16.72 -16.20
CA LYS A 127 4.88 15.95 -16.92
C LYS A 127 6.26 15.96 -16.23
N LYS A 128 6.60 17.04 -15.53
CA LYS A 128 7.85 17.14 -14.75
C LYS A 128 7.82 16.19 -13.57
N ASP A 129 6.67 16.09 -12.91
CA ASP A 129 6.48 15.21 -11.76
C ASP A 129 6.52 13.73 -12.18
N VAL A 130 5.93 13.38 -13.33
CA VAL A 130 6.04 12.03 -13.91
C VAL A 130 7.51 11.62 -14.10
N LYS A 131 8.37 12.52 -14.59
CA LYS A 131 9.83 12.25 -14.70
C LYS A 131 10.51 12.06 -13.34
N VAL A 132 9.99 12.69 -12.28
CA VAL A 132 10.46 12.44 -10.90
C VAL A 132 10.01 11.05 -10.45
N GLY A 133 8.74 10.70 -10.66
CA GLY A 133 8.19 9.37 -10.37
C GLY A 133 8.96 8.25 -11.07
N GLU A 134 9.30 8.43 -12.35
CA GLU A 134 10.16 7.51 -13.10
C GLU A 134 11.51 7.28 -12.40
N LYS A 135 12.18 8.36 -11.99
CA LYS A 135 13.49 8.27 -11.31
C LYS A 135 13.38 7.53 -9.99
N ILE A 136 12.35 7.83 -9.18
CA ILE A 136 12.11 7.15 -7.91
C ILE A 136 11.86 5.66 -8.15
N TYR A 137 10.96 5.32 -9.07
CA TYR A 137 10.65 3.92 -9.41
C TYR A 137 11.90 3.17 -9.88
N LYS A 138 12.65 3.72 -10.84
CA LYS A 138 13.87 3.09 -11.38
C LYS A 138 14.93 2.87 -10.32
N HIS A 139 15.07 3.80 -9.38
CA HIS A 139 16.11 3.72 -8.36
C HIS A 139 15.74 2.80 -7.18
N TYR A 140 14.49 2.85 -6.69
CA TYR A 140 14.11 2.19 -5.44
C TYR A 140 13.22 0.95 -5.61
N CYS A 141 12.44 0.86 -6.70
CA CYS A 141 11.40 -0.17 -6.83
C CYS A 141 11.71 -1.19 -7.93
N HIS A 142 12.27 -0.71 -9.04
CA HIS A 142 12.44 -1.48 -10.27
C HIS A 142 13.20 -2.78 -10.08
N GLY A 143 14.29 -2.78 -9.31
CA GLY A 143 15.12 -3.98 -9.12
C GLY A 143 14.34 -5.19 -8.60
N CYS A 144 13.40 -4.99 -7.69
CA CYS A 144 12.55 -6.06 -7.15
C CYS A 144 11.24 -6.25 -7.93
N HIS A 145 10.71 -5.18 -8.51
CA HIS A 145 9.38 -5.15 -9.12
C HIS A 145 9.40 -5.02 -10.66
N LEU A 146 10.47 -5.51 -11.30
CA LEU A 146 10.55 -5.52 -12.76
C LEU A 146 9.72 -6.67 -13.35
N SER A 147 9.99 -7.90 -12.92
CA SER A 147 9.36 -9.10 -13.46
C SER A 147 8.07 -9.44 -12.73
N HIS A 148 7.14 -10.04 -13.47
CA HIS A 148 5.92 -10.58 -12.87
C HIS A 148 6.05 -12.09 -12.77
N ASN A 149 6.19 -12.58 -11.54
CA ASN A 149 6.23 -14.00 -11.25
C ASN A 149 5.32 -14.30 -10.06
N ASP A 150 4.09 -14.73 -10.34
CA ASP A 150 3.10 -15.12 -9.34
C ASP A 150 3.12 -16.64 -9.04
N GLN A 151 4.18 -17.32 -9.47
CA GLN A 151 4.39 -18.76 -9.23
C GLN A 151 5.24 -19.02 -7.98
N ILE A 152 5.68 -17.98 -7.28
CA ILE A 152 6.43 -18.09 -6.03
C ILE A 152 5.58 -17.70 -4.82
N LYS A 153 6.04 -18.09 -3.62
CA LYS A 153 5.28 -17.93 -2.38
C LYS A 153 5.00 -16.47 -2.03
N MET A 154 6.01 -15.61 -2.05
CA MET A 154 5.91 -14.19 -1.67
C MET A 154 6.48 -13.32 -2.79
N PRO A 155 5.70 -13.11 -3.87
CA PRO A 155 6.23 -12.46 -5.05
C PRO A 155 6.34 -10.94 -4.88
N ALA A 156 7.47 -10.38 -5.29
CA ALA A 156 7.58 -8.97 -5.62
C ALA A 156 7.00 -8.78 -7.05
N LEU A 157 5.67 -8.66 -7.13
CA LEU A 157 4.99 -8.54 -8.41
C LEU A 157 5.38 -7.26 -9.15
N SER A 158 5.39 -7.32 -10.48
CA SER A 158 5.62 -6.13 -11.31
C SER A 158 4.64 -5.01 -10.97
N LEU A 159 5.18 -3.85 -10.55
CA LEU A 159 4.37 -2.68 -10.22
C LEU A 159 3.67 -2.11 -11.45
N GLU A 160 4.25 -2.28 -12.65
CA GLU A 160 3.61 -1.87 -13.91
C GLU A 160 2.34 -2.68 -14.17
N ILE A 161 2.43 -4.01 -14.04
CA ILE A 161 1.27 -4.90 -14.20
C ILE A 161 0.23 -4.63 -13.10
N MET A 162 0.67 -4.42 -11.87
CA MET A 162 -0.25 -4.07 -10.77
C MET A 162 -0.97 -2.74 -11.03
N ALA A 163 -0.27 -1.71 -11.48
CA ALA A 163 -0.86 -0.39 -11.78
C ALA A 163 -1.93 -0.46 -12.86
N LYS A 164 -1.73 -1.32 -13.87
CA LYS A 164 -2.65 -1.49 -15.01
C LYS A 164 -3.85 -2.41 -14.72
N ASN A 165 -3.69 -3.39 -13.82
CA ASN A 165 -4.69 -4.45 -13.62
C ASN A 165 -5.43 -4.39 -12.28
N LEU A 166 -4.88 -3.73 -11.26
CA LEU A 166 -5.60 -3.48 -10.01
C LEU A 166 -6.47 -2.23 -10.15
N SER A 167 -7.51 -2.14 -9.33
CA SER A 167 -8.20 -0.86 -9.14
C SER A 167 -7.21 0.19 -8.62
N SER A 168 -7.44 1.46 -8.95
CA SER A 168 -6.61 2.56 -8.42
C SER A 168 -6.60 2.56 -6.89
N GLU A 169 -7.73 2.25 -6.26
CA GLU A 169 -7.85 2.12 -4.80
C GLU A 169 -6.87 1.09 -4.24
N GLU A 170 -6.85 -0.12 -4.79
CA GLU A 170 -5.99 -1.19 -4.31
C GLU A 170 -4.51 -0.93 -4.61
N PHE A 171 -4.19 -0.42 -5.80
CA PHE A 171 -2.81 -0.08 -6.15
C PHE A 171 -2.26 1.00 -5.20
N ILE A 172 -3.02 2.08 -5.00
CA ILE A 172 -2.62 3.19 -4.12
C ILE A 172 -2.52 2.73 -2.67
N ALA A 173 -3.47 1.92 -2.17
CA ALA A 173 -3.40 1.35 -0.83
C ALA A 173 -2.10 0.56 -0.61
N ARG A 174 -1.73 -0.28 -1.58
CA ARG A 174 -0.46 -1.04 -1.55
C ARG A 174 0.77 -0.14 -1.58
N MET A 175 0.72 1.00 -2.28
CA MET A 175 1.79 1.99 -2.25
C MET A 175 1.89 2.72 -0.91
N ILE A 176 0.75 3.04 -0.27
CA ILE A 176 0.70 3.73 1.04
C ILE A 176 1.21 2.82 2.16
N ALA A 177 0.70 1.59 2.26
CA ALA A 177 1.02 0.71 3.38
C ALA A 177 2.25 -0.18 3.13
N GLY A 178 2.55 -0.51 1.86
CA GLY A 178 3.57 -1.48 1.48
C GLY A 178 5.00 -0.94 1.41
N VAL A 179 5.18 0.38 1.29
CA VAL A 179 6.51 1.00 1.30
C VAL A 179 6.81 1.48 2.72
N LYS A 180 7.77 0.81 3.37
CA LYS A 180 8.19 1.15 4.73
C LYS A 180 9.46 1.99 4.71
N GLY A 181 9.53 2.94 5.63
CA GLY A 181 10.73 3.73 5.87
C GLY A 181 11.80 2.95 6.62
N ASN A 182 12.76 3.69 7.14
CA ASN A 182 13.79 3.17 8.02
C ASN A 182 13.58 3.68 9.47
N GLY A 183 14.49 3.31 10.38
CA GLY A 183 14.46 3.77 11.77
C GLY A 183 14.54 5.30 11.93
N VAL A 184 15.07 6.03 10.95
CA VAL A 184 15.19 7.50 10.99
C VAL A 184 13.83 8.18 10.87
N ILE A 185 12.91 7.61 10.08
CA ILE A 185 11.55 8.15 9.88
C ILE A 185 10.48 7.30 10.57
N ALA A 186 10.85 6.58 11.63
CA ALA A 186 9.95 5.72 12.39
C ALA A 186 9.14 4.74 11.51
N LEU A 187 9.77 4.19 10.47
CA LEU A 187 9.16 3.28 9.50
C LEU A 187 8.00 3.88 8.67
N LYS A 188 7.73 5.19 8.77
CA LYS A 188 6.74 5.89 7.92
C LYS A 188 7.09 5.72 6.46
N ASN A 189 6.07 5.72 5.60
CA ASN A 189 6.29 5.67 4.17
C ASN A 189 7.16 6.87 3.73
N PRO A 190 8.34 6.64 3.11
CA PRO A 190 9.22 7.71 2.67
C PRO A 190 8.67 8.47 1.45
N LEU A 191 7.67 7.92 0.76
CA LEU A 191 7.06 8.53 -0.41
C LEU A 191 6.00 9.55 0.02
N SER A 192 6.08 10.76 -0.50
CA SER A 192 4.99 11.73 -0.39
C SER A 192 3.80 11.31 -1.26
N ARG A 193 2.64 11.93 -1.02
CA ARG A 193 1.44 11.73 -1.86
C ARG A 193 1.72 12.03 -3.33
N LYS A 194 2.49 13.10 -3.58
CA LYS A 194 2.93 13.50 -4.91
C LYS A 194 3.89 12.48 -5.53
N ASP A 195 4.77 11.87 -4.76
CA ASP A 195 5.66 10.80 -5.26
C ASP A 195 4.85 9.58 -5.68
N ILE A 196 3.90 9.14 -4.86
CA ILE A 196 3.01 8.02 -5.19
C ILE A 196 2.20 8.33 -6.45
N ALA A 197 1.59 9.52 -6.56
CA ALA A 197 0.85 9.93 -7.75
C ALA A 197 1.75 9.97 -9.01
N SER A 198 2.98 10.45 -8.87
CA SER A 198 3.96 10.55 -9.96
C SER A 198 4.43 9.18 -10.44
N ILE A 199 4.73 8.27 -9.51
CA ILE A 199 5.07 6.87 -9.82
C ILE A 199 3.88 6.20 -10.50
N TYR A 200 2.67 6.36 -9.97
CA TYR A 200 1.48 5.73 -10.52
C TYR A 200 1.21 6.21 -11.96
N SER A 201 1.29 7.52 -12.18
CA SER A 201 1.16 8.11 -13.52
C SER A 201 2.22 7.57 -14.49
N TYR A 202 3.49 7.49 -14.06
CA TYR A 202 4.54 6.86 -14.88
C TYR A 202 4.23 5.40 -15.23
N LEU A 203 3.81 4.59 -14.26
CA LEU A 203 3.54 3.16 -14.48
C LEU A 203 2.33 2.90 -15.39
N LEU A 204 1.35 3.80 -15.42
CA LEU A 204 0.19 3.70 -16.30
C LEU A 204 0.49 4.04 -17.75
N TYR A 205 1.31 5.08 -17.99
CA TYR A 205 1.47 5.70 -19.32
C TYR A 205 2.88 5.57 -19.91
N LYS A 206 3.75 4.74 -19.32
CA LYS A 206 5.05 4.36 -19.88
C LYS A 206 4.90 3.68 -21.24
#